data_AF-A0A962ANG6-F1
#
_entry.id   AF-A0A962ANG6-F1
#
_cell.length_a   1.000
_cell.length_b   1.000
_cell.length_c   1.000
_cell.angle_alpha   90.00
_cell.angle_beta   90.00
_cell.angle_gamma   90.00
#
_symmetry.space_group_name_H-M   'P 1'
#
loop_
_entity.id
_entity.type
_entity.pdbx_description
1 polymer ?
#
loop_
_entity_poly.entity_id
_entity_poly.type
_entity_poly.pdbx_seq_one_letter_code
_entity_poly.pdbx_strand_id
1 'polypeptide(L)'
;MAEPATNLSRLRENVPTLLILAALAATPMIALAIGDPFIVKVATRVVVFAIAATALNFVVGYGGLVSLCHAGFFGIGGYVVGILAWHDFNAEPLWFIPGTSDLAIALPAAILLSAIIAAIVGAISLRTSGPYFLMITLAFNQMFYYGAIALQKYGGDDGLQIMSTITLGPLDVSNRYRFFYLALAVLALTLLLVGRFVDSRFGMVLRASSKNETRVIAVGVDPWLYRLAAFVISAVLTAVAGALLAAGQQFISPV
;
A
#
# COMPACT_ATOMS: atom_id res chain seq x y z
N MET A 1 3.78 6.25 -37.18
CA MET A 1 3.77 4.78 -37.10
C MET A 1 4.84 4.39 -36.09
N ALA A 2 4.47 3.93 -34.89
CA ALA A 2 5.44 3.48 -33.89
C ALA A 2 5.75 1.99 -34.13
N GLU A 3 7.03 1.65 -34.30
CA GLU A 3 7.47 0.26 -34.37
C GLU A 3 6.99 -0.51 -33.13
N PRO A 4 6.49 -1.74 -33.27
CA PRO A 4 6.19 -2.58 -32.12
C PRO A 4 7.51 -2.91 -31.42
N ALA A 5 7.68 -2.38 -30.20
CA ALA A 5 8.83 -2.68 -29.35
C ALA A 5 9.09 -4.19 -29.32
N THR A 6 10.24 -4.61 -29.86
CA THR A 6 10.66 -6.00 -29.88
C THR A 6 10.85 -6.49 -28.43
N ASN A 7 10.58 -7.77 -28.14
CA ASN A 7 10.69 -8.32 -26.77
C ASN A 7 12.04 -8.02 -26.09
N LEU A 8 13.10 -7.81 -26.88
CA LEU A 8 14.44 -7.47 -26.41
C LEU A 8 14.55 -6.06 -25.81
N SER A 9 13.78 -5.06 -26.28
CA SER A 9 13.81 -3.72 -25.69
C SER A 9 13.11 -3.67 -24.33
N ARG A 10 11.96 -4.35 -24.21
CA ARG A 10 11.24 -4.50 -22.93
C ARG A 10 12.05 -5.26 -21.89
N LEU A 11 12.81 -6.28 -22.31
CA LEU A 11 13.71 -7.00 -21.42
C LEU A 11 14.81 -6.09 -20.88
N ARG A 12 15.43 -5.27 -21.74
CA ARG A 12 16.47 -4.30 -21.36
C ARG A 12 15.99 -3.25 -20.37
N GLU A 13 14.77 -2.74 -20.54
CA GLU A 13 14.16 -1.77 -19.61
C GLU A 13 13.87 -2.37 -18.23
N ASN A 14 13.60 -3.68 -18.16
CA ASN A 14 13.29 -4.38 -16.92
C ASN A 14 14.52 -4.99 -16.20
N VAL A 15 15.69 -5.04 -16.85
CA VAL A 15 16.95 -5.51 -16.24
C VAL A 15 17.23 -4.88 -14.87
N PRO A 16 17.21 -3.54 -14.69
CA PRO A 16 17.52 -2.96 -13.38
C PRO A 16 16.54 -3.40 -12.29
N THR A 17 15.24 -3.47 -12.61
CA THR A 17 14.21 -3.93 -11.68
C THR A 17 14.43 -5.39 -11.29
N LEU A 18 14.72 -6.26 -12.25
CA LEU A 18 14.99 -7.67 -12.00
C LEU A 18 16.26 -7.87 -11.17
N LEU A 19 17.31 -7.09 -11.42
CA LEU A 19 18.54 -7.11 -10.63
C LEU A 19 18.29 -6.67 -9.18
N ILE A 20 17.50 -5.62 -8.97
CA ILE A 20 17.14 -5.15 -7.62
C ILE A 20 16.31 -6.21 -6.89
N LEU A 21 15.32 -6.81 -7.55
CA LEU A 21 14.51 -7.88 -6.96
C LEU A 21 15.36 -9.12 -6.65
N ALA A 22 16.29 -9.49 -7.52
CA ALA A 22 17.23 -10.59 -7.27
C ALA A 22 18.17 -10.29 -6.10
N ALA A 23 18.68 -9.06 -6.01
CA ALA A 23 19.51 -8.62 -4.89
C ALA A 23 18.73 -8.67 -3.56
N LEU A 24 17.48 -8.21 -3.56
CA LEU A 24 16.59 -8.31 -2.40
C LEU A 24 16.29 -9.78 -2.05
N ALA A 25 16.00 -10.62 -3.04
CA ALA A 25 15.75 -12.05 -2.84
C ALA A 25 16.96 -12.79 -2.25
N ALA A 26 18.18 -12.35 -2.52
CA ALA A 26 19.40 -12.93 -1.96
C ALA A 26 19.62 -12.53 -0.48
N THR A 27 18.99 -11.46 0.02
CA THR A 27 19.22 -10.96 1.38
C THR A 27 19.02 -11.99 2.49
N PRO A 28 18.00 -12.88 2.47
CA PRO A 28 17.82 -13.84 3.54
C PRO A 28 18.86 -14.96 3.48
N MET A 29 19.38 -15.30 2.29
CA MET A 29 20.45 -16.28 2.14
C MET A 29 21.78 -15.73 2.68
N ILE A 30 22.06 -14.46 2.39
CA ILE A 30 23.22 -13.75 2.96
C ILE A 30 23.08 -13.67 4.49
N ALA A 31 21.88 -13.33 5.00
CA ALA A 31 21.59 -13.25 6.42
C ALA A 31 21.74 -14.59 7.16
N LEU A 32 21.50 -15.72 6.48
CA LEU A 32 21.80 -17.05 7.02
C LEU A 32 23.30 -17.34 7.03
N ALA A 33 24.02 -16.94 5.98
CA ALA A 33 25.46 -17.19 5.85
C ALA A 33 26.30 -16.42 6.88
N ILE A 34 25.91 -15.19 7.22
CA ILE A 34 26.61 -14.37 8.22
C ILE A 34 26.05 -14.50 9.65
N GLY A 35 24.94 -15.22 9.84
CA GLY A 35 24.32 -15.44 11.16
C GLY A 35 23.60 -14.23 11.79
N ASP A 36 23.22 -13.21 11.01
CA ASP A 36 22.58 -11.98 11.50
C ASP A 36 21.13 -11.84 10.98
N PRO A 37 20.13 -12.28 11.77
CA PRO A 37 18.72 -12.18 11.39
C PRO A 37 18.18 -10.73 11.44
N PHE A 38 18.94 -9.76 11.96
CA PHE A 38 18.54 -8.35 11.95
C PHE A 38 18.47 -7.80 10.52
N ILE A 39 19.36 -8.26 9.64
CA ILE A 39 19.37 -7.86 8.22
C ILE A 39 18.02 -8.16 7.57
N VAL A 40 17.42 -9.33 7.84
CA VAL A 40 16.10 -9.69 7.30
C VAL A 40 15.02 -8.75 7.80
N LYS A 41 15.06 -8.35 9.08
CA LYS A 41 14.09 -7.40 9.64
C LYS A 41 14.17 -6.03 8.96
N VAL A 42 15.38 -5.53 8.72
CA VAL A 42 15.60 -4.26 8.02
C VAL A 42 15.19 -4.38 6.55
N ALA A 43 15.58 -5.46 5.87
CA ALA A 43 15.23 -5.71 4.48
C ALA A 43 13.71 -5.81 4.29
N THR A 44 12.98 -6.48 5.19
CA THR A 44 11.50 -6.50 5.17
C THR A 44 10.93 -5.09 5.23
N ARG A 45 11.44 -4.21 6.11
CA ARG A 45 10.99 -2.82 6.19
C ARG A 45 11.26 -2.06 4.89
N VAL A 46 12.43 -2.24 4.29
CA VAL A 46 12.76 -1.64 2.99
C VAL A 46 11.78 -2.11 1.90
N VAL A 47 11.50 -3.40 1.83
CA VAL A 47 10.53 -3.97 0.88
C VAL A 47 9.13 -3.37 1.10
N VAL A 48 8.66 -3.29 2.34
CA VAL A 48 7.35 -2.72 2.67
C VAL A 48 7.27 -1.23 2.32
N PHE A 49 8.30 -0.43 2.64
CA PHE A 49 8.33 0.97 2.24
C PHE A 49 8.47 1.15 0.73
N ALA A 50 9.10 0.21 0.01
CA ALA A 50 9.14 0.22 -1.45
C ALA A 50 7.74 0.03 -2.07
N ILE A 51 6.87 -0.80 -1.46
CA ILE A 51 5.46 -0.94 -1.86
C ILE A 51 4.75 0.42 -1.70
N ALA A 52 4.86 1.03 -0.51
CA ALA A 52 4.25 2.33 -0.23
C ALA A 52 4.77 3.44 -1.14
N ALA A 53 6.09 3.48 -1.38
CA ALA A 53 6.72 4.44 -2.27
C ALA A 53 6.28 4.25 -3.73
N THR A 54 6.15 3.01 -4.20
CA THR A 54 5.64 2.69 -5.54
C THR A 54 4.19 3.14 -5.70
N ALA A 55 3.35 2.87 -4.69
CA ALA A 55 1.96 3.31 -4.66
C ALA A 55 1.86 4.84 -4.70
N LEU A 56 2.58 5.55 -3.82
CA LEU A 56 2.59 7.00 -3.83
C LEU A 56 3.12 7.58 -5.15
N ASN A 57 4.19 7.00 -5.71
CA ASN A 57 4.71 7.43 -7.01
C ASN A 57 3.70 7.20 -8.15
N PHE A 58 2.84 6.18 -8.06
CA PHE A 58 1.79 5.96 -9.06
C PHE A 58 0.87 7.18 -9.17
N VAL A 59 0.39 7.70 -8.03
CA VAL A 59 -0.55 8.83 -8.02
C VAL A 59 0.15 10.18 -8.23
N VAL A 60 1.34 10.36 -7.65
CA VAL A 60 2.11 11.61 -7.76
C VAL A 60 2.77 11.73 -9.13
N GLY A 61 3.50 10.70 -9.56
CA GLY A 61 4.32 10.72 -10.76
C GLY A 61 3.52 10.63 -12.06
N TYR A 62 2.41 9.86 -12.08
CA TYR A 62 1.58 9.70 -13.27
C TYR A 62 0.26 10.48 -13.22
N GLY A 63 -0.33 10.62 -12.03
CA GLY A 63 -1.56 11.38 -11.83
C GLY A 63 -1.36 12.89 -11.63
N GLY A 64 -0.16 13.33 -11.26
CA GLY A 64 0.10 14.73 -10.88
C GLY A 64 -0.61 15.14 -9.59
N LEU A 65 -1.05 14.17 -8.78
CA LEU A 65 -1.82 14.39 -7.56
C LEU A 65 -0.88 14.24 -6.35
N VAL A 66 -0.37 15.36 -5.85
CA VAL A 66 0.49 15.35 -4.66
C VAL A 66 -0.38 15.16 -3.41
N SER A 67 -0.35 13.95 -2.83
CA SER A 67 -1.23 13.58 -1.71
C SER A 67 -0.44 13.23 -0.45
N LEU A 68 -0.80 13.87 0.67
CA LEU A 68 -0.19 13.64 1.97
C LEU A 68 -1.00 12.70 2.89
N CYS A 69 -2.23 12.33 2.53
CA CYS A 69 -3.04 11.38 3.30
C CYS A 69 -2.67 9.90 3.09
N HIS A 70 -1.71 9.60 2.21
CA HIS A 70 -1.25 8.23 2.00
C HIS A 70 -0.60 7.63 3.26
N ALA A 71 -0.01 8.45 4.12
CA ALA A 71 0.43 8.00 5.44
C ALA A 71 -0.74 7.49 6.29
N GLY A 72 -1.87 8.20 6.30
CA GLY A 72 -3.08 7.73 6.96
C GLY A 72 -3.63 6.42 6.37
N PHE A 73 -3.59 6.23 5.05
CA PHE A 73 -3.97 4.93 4.44
C PHE A 73 -3.02 3.80 4.83
N PHE A 74 -1.72 4.09 4.96
CA PHE A 74 -0.75 3.17 5.53
C PHE A 74 -1.16 2.77 6.96
N GLY A 75 -1.52 3.75 7.79
CA GLY A 75 -2.06 3.52 9.14
C GLY A 75 -3.32 2.65 9.13
N ILE A 76 -4.32 2.99 8.30
CA ILE A 76 -5.59 2.24 8.18
C ILE A 76 -5.32 0.76 7.89
N GLY A 77 -4.43 0.44 6.95
CA GLY A 77 -4.08 -0.94 6.66
C GLY A 77 -3.46 -1.67 7.86
N GLY A 78 -2.55 -1.01 8.58
CA GLY A 78 -1.94 -1.54 9.80
C GLY A 78 -2.95 -1.77 10.93
N TYR A 79 -3.84 -0.80 11.17
CA TYR A 79 -4.89 -0.89 12.19
C TYR A 79 -5.93 -1.96 11.87
N VAL A 80 -6.29 -2.18 10.59
CA VAL A 80 -7.20 -3.28 10.25
C VAL A 80 -6.61 -4.63 10.66
N VAL A 81 -5.35 -4.90 10.30
CA VAL A 81 -4.67 -6.14 10.71
C VAL A 81 -4.55 -6.21 12.23
N GLY A 82 -4.14 -5.12 12.88
CA GLY A 82 -3.97 -5.08 14.33
C GLY A 82 -5.26 -5.32 15.09
N ILE A 83 -6.36 -4.67 14.72
CA ILE A 83 -7.66 -4.81 15.38
C ILE A 83 -8.22 -6.23 15.19
N LEU A 84 -8.16 -6.78 13.98
CA LEU A 84 -8.61 -8.16 13.73
C LEU A 84 -7.81 -9.18 14.55
N ALA A 85 -6.49 -8.99 14.64
CA ALA A 85 -5.60 -9.83 15.43
C ALA A 85 -5.83 -9.67 16.95
N TRP A 86 -6.14 -8.46 17.42
CA TRP A 86 -6.49 -8.20 18.81
C TRP A 86 -7.80 -8.91 19.20
N HIS A 87 -8.81 -8.89 18.32
CA HIS A 87 -10.07 -9.60 18.52
C HIS A 87 -9.88 -11.13 18.51
N ASP A 88 -8.96 -11.65 17.69
CA ASP A 88 -8.59 -13.06 17.67
C ASP A 88 -7.93 -13.48 19.00
N PHE A 89 -6.99 -12.67 19.49
CA PHE A 89 -6.26 -12.94 20.73
C PHE A 89 -7.16 -12.91 21.98
N ASN A 90 -8.10 -11.96 22.06
CA ASN A 90 -9.02 -11.82 23.20
C ASN A 90 -10.26 -12.74 23.10
N ALA A 91 -10.36 -13.54 22.03
CA ALA A 91 -11.51 -14.40 21.74
C ALA A 91 -12.85 -13.64 21.77
N GLU A 92 -12.85 -12.37 21.36
CA GLU A 92 -14.04 -11.53 21.32
C GLU A 92 -14.35 -11.12 19.87
N PRO A 93 -15.60 -11.22 19.40
CA PRO A 93 -15.94 -10.83 18.03
C PRO A 93 -15.94 -9.30 17.87
N LEU A 94 -15.53 -8.84 16.68
CA LEU A 94 -15.76 -7.46 16.26
C LEU A 94 -17.19 -7.36 15.72
N TRP A 95 -18.13 -7.04 16.61
CA TRP A 95 -19.56 -7.08 16.35
C TRP A 95 -20.03 -8.48 15.89
N PHE A 96 -20.19 -8.68 14.58
CA PHE A 96 -20.63 -9.95 13.97
C PHE A 96 -19.49 -10.70 13.26
N ILE A 97 -18.29 -10.11 13.20
CA ILE A 97 -17.13 -10.65 12.49
C ILE A 97 -16.20 -11.30 13.53
N PRO A 98 -15.85 -12.59 13.39
CA PRO A 98 -14.84 -13.18 14.26
C PRO A 98 -13.48 -12.48 14.06
N GLY A 99 -12.73 -12.31 15.14
CA GLY A 99 -11.33 -11.91 15.05
C GLY A 99 -10.54 -12.90 14.20
N THR A 100 -9.50 -12.42 13.53
CA THR A 100 -8.61 -13.29 12.75
C THR A 100 -7.20 -12.77 12.71
N SER A 101 -6.25 -13.69 12.87
CA SER A 101 -4.81 -13.45 12.63
C SER A 101 -4.33 -13.99 11.29
N ASP A 102 -5.26 -14.49 10.46
CA ASP A 102 -4.97 -14.95 9.12
C ASP A 102 -4.90 -13.76 8.16
N LEU A 103 -3.70 -13.54 7.62
CA LEU A 103 -3.42 -12.47 6.68
C LEU A 103 -4.19 -12.65 5.36
N ALA A 104 -4.63 -13.88 5.04
CA ALA A 104 -5.49 -14.15 3.88
C ALA A 104 -6.87 -13.51 4.01
N ILE A 105 -7.34 -13.26 5.25
CA ILE A 105 -8.61 -12.58 5.52
C ILE A 105 -8.35 -11.09 5.85
N ALA A 106 -7.30 -10.82 6.63
CA ALA A 106 -7.00 -9.46 7.06
C ALA A 106 -6.57 -8.53 5.91
N LEU A 107 -5.85 -9.04 4.89
CA LEU A 107 -5.46 -8.23 3.73
C LEU A 107 -6.66 -7.83 2.86
N PRO A 108 -7.58 -8.74 2.45
CA PRO A 108 -8.81 -8.34 1.78
C PRO A 108 -9.65 -7.36 2.59
N ALA A 109 -9.76 -7.53 3.92
CA ALA A 109 -10.46 -6.58 4.77
C ALA A 109 -9.80 -5.18 4.73
N ALA A 110 -8.46 -5.12 4.80
CA ALA A 110 -7.71 -3.88 4.69
C ALA A 110 -7.89 -3.23 3.31
N ILE A 111 -7.88 -4.02 2.23
CA ILE A 111 -8.12 -3.57 0.86
C ILE A 111 -9.53 -2.98 0.72
N LEU A 112 -10.56 -3.68 1.20
CA LEU A 112 -11.95 -3.23 1.08
C LEU A 112 -12.20 -1.96 1.88
N LEU A 113 -11.77 -1.91 3.14
CA LEU A 113 -11.97 -0.72 3.98
C LEU A 113 -11.20 0.49 3.43
N SER A 114 -9.94 0.31 3.06
CA SER A 114 -9.14 1.39 2.47
C SER A 114 -9.70 1.87 1.14
N ALA A 115 -10.24 0.97 0.30
CA ALA A 115 -10.87 1.36 -0.96
C ALA A 115 -12.12 2.23 -0.73
N ILE A 116 -12.97 1.87 0.23
CA ILE A 116 -14.17 2.64 0.58
C ILE A 116 -13.78 4.02 1.12
N ILE A 117 -12.86 4.07 2.10
CA ILE A 117 -12.41 5.34 2.69
C ILE A 117 -11.71 6.20 1.62
N ALA A 118 -10.88 5.60 0.76
CA ALA A 118 -10.19 6.30 -0.31
C ALA A 118 -11.15 6.82 -1.38
N ALA A 119 -12.25 6.12 -1.68
CA ALA A 119 -13.27 6.61 -2.59
C ALA A 119 -13.95 7.87 -2.02
N ILE A 120 -14.27 7.88 -0.72
CA ILE A 120 -14.87 9.03 -0.05
C ILE A 120 -13.89 10.21 -0.01
N VAL A 121 -12.67 9.98 0.49
CA VAL A 121 -11.63 11.00 0.61
C VAL A 121 -11.22 11.54 -0.76
N GLY A 122 -11.07 10.66 -1.75
CA GLY A 122 -10.77 11.01 -3.14
C GLY A 122 -11.89 11.84 -3.76
N ALA A 123 -13.15 11.47 -3.57
CA ALA A 123 -14.29 12.19 -4.12
C ALA A 123 -14.44 13.62 -3.56
N ILE A 124 -13.96 13.86 -2.33
CA ILE A 124 -13.93 15.18 -1.71
C ILE A 124 -12.69 15.96 -2.16
N SER A 125 -11.51 15.37 -2.01
CA SER A 125 -10.23 16.06 -2.25
C SER A 125 -10.03 16.45 -3.72
N LEU A 126 -10.41 15.58 -4.66
CA LEU A 126 -10.25 15.81 -6.11
C LEU A 126 -11.15 16.91 -6.68
N ARG A 127 -12.02 17.52 -5.87
CA ARG A 127 -12.78 18.72 -6.26
C ARG A 127 -11.91 19.97 -6.29
N THR A 128 -10.71 19.89 -5.76
CA THR A 128 -9.72 20.98 -5.75
C THR A 128 -8.46 20.57 -6.49
N SER A 129 -7.67 21.55 -6.92
CA SER A 129 -6.44 21.32 -7.67
C SER A 129 -5.25 22.05 -7.05
N GLY A 130 -4.04 21.59 -7.40
CA GLY A 130 -2.80 22.22 -6.96
C GLY A 130 -2.62 22.24 -5.44
N PRO A 131 -2.19 23.36 -4.84
CA PRO A 131 -1.93 23.44 -3.40
C PRO A 131 -3.15 23.16 -2.51
N TYR A 132 -4.37 23.44 -2.98
CA TYR A 132 -5.60 23.18 -2.23
C TYR A 132 -5.84 21.68 -2.03
N PHE A 133 -5.57 20.87 -3.07
CA PHE A 133 -5.62 19.42 -2.97
C PHE A 133 -4.66 18.90 -1.90
N LEU A 134 -3.42 19.42 -1.92
CA LEU A 134 -2.40 19.06 -0.94
C LEU A 134 -2.88 19.37 0.50
N MET A 135 -3.39 20.58 0.74
CA MET A 135 -3.88 21.00 2.05
C MET A 135 -5.05 20.13 2.55
N ILE A 136 -6.01 19.80 1.68
CA ILE A 136 -7.12 18.91 2.04
C ILE A 136 -6.61 17.52 2.38
N THR A 137 -5.66 16.97 1.61
CA THR A 137 -5.08 15.66 1.94
C THR A 137 -4.29 15.68 3.24
N LEU A 138 -3.60 16.77 3.58
CA LEU A 138 -2.96 16.92 4.88
C LEU A 138 -3.99 16.92 6.02
N ALA A 139 -5.10 17.63 5.85
CA ALA A 139 -6.19 17.65 6.82
C ALA A 139 -6.79 16.25 7.04
N PHE A 140 -7.01 15.48 5.96
CA PHE A 140 -7.43 14.08 6.09
C PHE A 140 -6.38 13.21 6.79
N ASN A 141 -5.09 13.43 6.54
CA ASN A 141 -4.04 12.73 7.27
C ASN A 141 -4.14 12.97 8.78
N GLN A 142 -4.34 14.23 9.18
CA GLN A 142 -4.53 14.60 10.59
C GLN A 142 -5.82 14.02 11.17
N MET A 143 -6.89 13.96 10.39
CA MET A 143 -8.14 13.31 10.81
C MET A 143 -7.94 11.82 11.08
N PHE A 144 -7.14 11.12 10.26
CA PHE A 144 -6.78 9.72 10.51
C PHE A 144 -5.91 9.55 11.75
N TYR A 145 -4.92 10.43 11.94
CA TYR A 145 -4.07 10.45 13.14
C TYR A 145 -4.90 10.59 14.42
N TYR A 146 -5.75 11.62 14.51
CA TYR A 146 -6.62 11.81 15.67
C TYR A 146 -7.68 10.71 15.80
N GLY A 147 -8.14 10.14 14.68
CA GLY A 147 -9.01 8.97 14.68
C GLY A 147 -8.34 7.75 15.32
N ALA A 148 -7.06 7.51 15.05
CA ALA A 148 -6.28 6.45 15.67
C ALA A 148 -6.10 6.68 17.18
N ILE A 149 -5.81 7.92 17.60
CA ILE A 149 -5.70 8.29 19.02
C ILE A 149 -7.02 8.09 19.77
N ALA A 150 -8.15 8.43 19.13
CA ALA A 150 -9.47 8.28 19.72
C ALA A 150 -9.84 6.80 20.00
N LEU A 151 -9.16 5.84 19.38
CA LEU A 151 -9.34 4.41 19.61
C LEU A 151 -8.64 3.93 20.88
N GLN A 152 -9.04 4.48 22.05
CA GLN A 152 -8.46 4.11 23.35
C GLN A 152 -8.55 2.60 23.65
N LYS A 153 -9.62 1.93 23.19
CA LYS A 153 -9.76 0.46 23.29
C LYS A 153 -8.60 -0.29 22.63
N TYR A 154 -8.03 0.27 21.57
CA TYR A 154 -6.95 -0.33 20.79
C TYR A 154 -5.62 0.39 21.01
N GLY A 155 -5.42 0.95 22.20
CA GLY A 155 -4.15 1.54 22.63
C GLY A 155 -3.99 3.04 22.41
N GLY A 156 -4.88 3.69 21.65
CA GLY A 156 -4.87 5.15 21.47
C GLY A 156 -3.48 5.69 21.09
N ASP A 157 -2.93 6.58 21.93
CA ASP A 157 -1.59 7.17 21.77
C ASP A 157 -0.44 6.16 21.89
N ASP A 158 -0.60 5.09 22.67
CA ASP A 158 0.44 4.06 22.89
C ASP A 158 0.55 3.09 21.70
N GLY A 159 -0.47 3.05 20.84
CA GLY A 159 -0.57 2.11 19.75
C GLY A 159 -1.00 0.70 20.18
N LEU A 160 -1.12 -0.18 19.19
CA LEU A 160 -1.65 -1.53 19.34
C LEU A 160 -0.54 -2.56 19.12
N GLN A 161 -0.27 -3.36 20.16
CA GLN A 161 0.63 -4.51 20.06
C GLN A 161 -0.14 -5.75 19.60
N ILE A 162 0.41 -6.48 18.64
CA ILE A 162 -0.22 -7.66 18.03
C ILE A 162 0.35 -8.91 18.69
N MET A 163 -0.43 -9.52 19.58
CA MET A 163 -0.03 -10.67 20.40
C MET A 163 -0.27 -12.02 19.73
N SER A 164 -0.99 -12.04 18.63
CA SER A 164 -1.30 -13.28 17.93
C SER A 164 -0.21 -13.69 16.94
N THR A 165 -0.19 -14.99 16.66
CA THR A 165 0.65 -15.61 15.64
C THR A 165 0.02 -15.32 14.28
N ILE A 166 0.70 -14.51 13.46
CA ILE A 166 0.21 -14.20 12.11
C ILE A 166 0.39 -15.41 11.22
N THR A 167 -0.70 -15.82 10.58
CA THR A 167 -0.73 -16.96 9.64
C THR A 167 -1.14 -16.48 8.24
N LEU A 168 -0.87 -17.29 7.23
CA LEU A 168 -1.37 -17.10 5.87
C LEU A 168 -1.99 -18.44 5.43
N GLY A 169 -3.27 -18.64 5.74
CA GLY A 169 -3.92 -19.93 5.64
C GLY A 169 -3.13 -21.03 6.38
N PRO A 170 -2.74 -22.14 5.71
CA PRO A 170 -1.98 -23.21 6.36
C PRO A 170 -0.50 -22.87 6.59
N LEU A 171 0.00 -21.74 6.07
CA LEU A 171 1.40 -21.35 6.19
C LEU A 171 1.59 -20.47 7.43
N ASP A 172 2.40 -20.96 8.37
CA ASP A 172 2.90 -20.13 9.47
C ASP A 172 3.94 -19.13 8.94
N VAL A 173 3.57 -17.85 8.96
CA VAL A 173 4.40 -16.70 8.52
C VAL A 173 5.03 -15.97 9.71
N SER A 174 4.97 -16.54 10.92
CA SER A 174 5.70 -16.02 12.09
C SER A 174 7.22 -16.11 11.91
N ASN A 175 7.68 -17.00 11.04
CA ASN A 175 9.07 -17.08 10.64
C ASN A 175 9.44 -15.86 9.77
N ARG A 176 10.39 -15.06 10.26
CA ARG A 176 10.88 -13.82 9.61
C ARG A 176 11.34 -14.02 8.16
N TYR A 177 11.90 -15.18 7.83
CA TYR A 177 12.34 -15.51 6.47
C TYR A 177 11.15 -15.73 5.53
N ARG A 178 10.13 -16.45 5.98
CA ARG A 178 8.89 -16.68 5.20
C ARG A 178 8.13 -15.36 5.01
N PHE A 179 8.04 -14.56 6.07
CA PHE A 179 7.43 -13.24 6.03
C PHE A 179 8.13 -12.31 5.04
N PHE A 180 9.47 -12.33 4.99
CA PHE A 180 10.23 -11.56 4.01
C PHE A 180 9.86 -11.93 2.57
N TYR A 181 9.84 -13.22 2.24
CA TYR A 181 9.48 -13.66 0.88
C TYR A 181 8.03 -13.34 0.53
N LEU A 182 7.12 -13.37 1.50
CA LEU A 182 5.75 -12.91 1.30
C LEU A 182 5.72 -11.41 0.96
N ALA A 183 6.38 -10.57 1.75
CA ALA A 183 6.45 -9.13 1.48
C ALA A 183 7.11 -8.84 0.12
N LEU A 184 8.15 -9.59 -0.24
CA LEU A 184 8.82 -9.48 -1.53
C LEU A 184 7.90 -9.88 -2.70
N ALA A 185 7.11 -10.95 -2.53
CA ALA A 185 6.12 -11.36 -3.52
C ALA A 185 5.03 -10.29 -3.71
N VAL A 186 4.58 -9.66 -2.62
CA VAL A 186 3.64 -8.54 -2.69
C VAL A 186 4.27 -7.34 -3.40
N LEU A 187 5.54 -7.00 -3.12
CA LEU A 187 6.26 -5.94 -3.84
C LEU A 187 6.36 -6.23 -5.34
N ALA A 188 6.74 -7.46 -5.73
CA ALA A 188 6.79 -7.86 -7.12
C ALA A 188 5.41 -7.73 -7.78
N LEU A 189 4.35 -8.17 -7.10
CA LEU A 189 2.97 -8.00 -7.57
C LEU A 189 2.59 -6.52 -7.71
N THR A 190 2.93 -5.67 -6.74
CA THR A 190 2.68 -4.23 -6.80
C THR A 190 3.37 -3.58 -8.00
N LEU A 191 4.64 -3.89 -8.25
CA LEU A 191 5.39 -3.39 -9.41
C LEU A 191 4.75 -3.84 -10.73
N LEU A 192 4.36 -5.11 -10.82
CA LEU A 192 3.67 -5.66 -12.00
C LEU A 192 2.32 -4.98 -12.24
N LEU A 193 1.50 -4.83 -11.20
CA LEU A 193 0.19 -4.18 -11.28
C LEU A 193 0.30 -2.71 -11.67
N VAL A 194 1.18 -1.95 -10.99
CA VAL A 194 1.40 -0.53 -11.29
C VAL A 194 1.95 -0.36 -12.71
N GLY A 195 2.93 -1.16 -13.13
CA GLY A 195 3.44 -1.15 -14.50
C GLY A 195 2.32 -1.40 -15.52
N ARG A 196 1.44 -2.39 -15.24
CA ARG A 196 0.32 -2.71 -16.12
C ARG A 196 -0.72 -1.59 -16.19
N PHE A 197 -1.00 -0.92 -15.07
CA PHE A 197 -1.91 0.24 -15.04
C PHE A 197 -1.34 1.42 -15.80
N VAL A 198 -0.06 1.72 -15.61
CA VAL A 198 0.65 2.82 -16.30
C VAL A 198 0.67 2.60 -17.81
N ASP A 199 0.98 1.39 -18.27
CA ASP A 199 1.06 1.08 -19.71
C ASP A 199 -0.30 0.87 -20.40
N SER A 200 -1.39 0.87 -19.62
CA SER A 200 -2.73 0.74 -20.17
C SER A 200 -3.30 2.06 -20.69
N ARG A 201 -4.47 1.97 -21.35
CA ARG A 201 -5.26 3.15 -21.76
C ARG A 201 -5.59 4.06 -20.58
N PHE A 202 -5.81 3.47 -19.40
CA PHE A 202 -6.03 4.20 -18.16
C PHE A 202 -4.84 5.10 -17.82
N GLY A 203 -3.62 4.56 -17.83
CA GLY A 203 -2.40 5.33 -17.55
C GLY A 203 -2.08 6.38 -18.62
N MET A 204 -2.49 6.17 -19.87
CA MET A 204 -2.39 7.22 -20.91
C MET A 204 -3.31 8.41 -20.61
N VAL A 205 -4.59 8.15 -20.28
CA VAL A 205 -5.54 9.21 -19.92
C VAL A 205 -5.12 9.91 -18.64
N LEU A 206 -4.68 9.16 -17.63
CA LEU A 206 -4.20 9.72 -16.36
C LEU A 206 -3.03 10.69 -16.58
N ARG A 207 -1.99 10.25 -17.32
CA ARG A 207 -0.85 11.11 -17.68
C ARG A 207 -1.27 12.32 -18.49
N ALA A 208 -2.17 12.15 -19.47
CA ALA A 208 -2.66 13.26 -20.27
C ALA A 208 -3.41 14.30 -19.40
N SER A 209 -4.23 13.82 -18.46
CA SER A 209 -5.00 14.66 -17.54
C SER A 209 -4.10 15.45 -16.58
N SER A 210 -2.93 14.92 -16.22
CA SER A 210 -1.96 15.63 -15.39
C SER A 210 -1.27 16.78 -16.12
N LYS A 211 -1.09 16.66 -17.45
CA LYS A 211 -0.40 17.67 -18.27
C LYS A 211 -1.31 18.80 -18.72
N ASN A 212 -2.50 18.48 -19.20
CA ASN A 212 -3.47 19.49 -19.64
C ASN A 212 -4.89 18.92 -19.59
N GLU A 213 -5.59 19.25 -18.52
CA GLU A 213 -6.95 18.78 -18.26
C GLU A 213 -7.95 19.24 -19.32
N THR A 214 -7.87 20.52 -19.73
CA THR A 214 -8.75 21.13 -20.74
C THR A 214 -8.69 20.37 -22.08
N ARG A 215 -7.50 19.91 -22.48
CA ARG A 215 -7.32 19.12 -23.71
C ARG A 215 -7.97 17.74 -23.62
N VAL A 216 -7.92 17.09 -22.46
CA VAL A 216 -8.55 15.78 -22.25
C VAL A 216 -10.07 15.91 -22.33
N ILE A 217 -10.61 16.96 -21.71
CA ILE A 217 -12.05 17.28 -21.76
C ILE A 217 -12.50 17.61 -23.20
N ALA A 218 -11.69 18.34 -23.97
CA ALA A 218 -12.01 18.68 -25.36
C ALA A 218 -12.12 17.45 -26.29
N VAL A 219 -11.49 16.33 -25.93
CA VAL A 219 -11.58 15.04 -26.65
C VAL A 219 -12.74 14.17 -26.10
N GLY A 220 -13.52 14.69 -25.15
CA GLY A 220 -14.72 14.03 -24.61
C GLY A 220 -14.46 13.03 -23.48
N VAL A 221 -13.30 13.10 -22.82
CA VAL A 221 -12.96 12.22 -21.69
C VAL A 221 -13.06 13.00 -20.39
N ASP A 222 -13.83 12.48 -19.43
CA ASP A 222 -13.87 13.02 -18.07
C ASP A 222 -12.64 12.56 -17.26
N PRO A 223 -11.73 13.47 -16.86
CA PRO A 223 -10.53 13.12 -16.11
C PRO A 223 -10.80 12.74 -14.65
N TRP A 224 -11.96 13.13 -14.08
CA TRP A 224 -12.23 12.99 -12.65
C TRP A 224 -12.28 11.52 -12.22
N LEU A 225 -12.98 10.66 -12.98
CA LEU A 225 -13.08 9.22 -12.69
C LEU A 225 -11.72 8.53 -12.75
N TYR A 226 -10.85 8.92 -13.68
CA TYR A 226 -9.51 8.35 -13.81
C TYR A 226 -8.61 8.74 -12.64
N ARG A 227 -8.68 10.00 -12.21
CA ARG A 227 -7.96 10.50 -11.03
C ARG A 227 -8.46 9.84 -9.75
N LEU A 228 -9.77 9.66 -9.60
CA LEU A 228 -10.37 8.99 -8.45
C LEU A 228 -9.93 7.52 -8.38
N ALA A 229 -10.03 6.79 -9.49
CA ALA A 229 -9.58 5.41 -9.54
C ALA A 229 -8.07 5.29 -9.25
N ALA A 230 -7.24 6.20 -9.78
CA ALA A 230 -5.81 6.21 -9.50
C ALA A 230 -5.51 6.43 -8.01
N PHE A 231 -6.24 7.37 -7.39
CA PHE A 231 -6.15 7.66 -5.97
C PHE A 231 -6.55 6.45 -5.11
N VAL A 232 -7.66 5.79 -5.43
CA VAL A 232 -8.12 4.59 -4.72
C VAL A 232 -7.14 3.44 -4.85
N ILE A 233 -6.65 3.14 -6.06
CA ILE A 233 -5.66 2.08 -6.30
C ILE A 233 -4.38 2.36 -5.49
N SER A 234 -3.89 3.60 -5.52
CA SER A 234 -2.72 4.03 -4.75
C SER A 234 -2.92 3.86 -3.23
N ALA A 235 -4.06 4.33 -2.71
CA ALA A 235 -4.39 4.22 -1.30
C ALA A 235 -4.48 2.76 -0.84
N VAL A 236 -5.11 1.88 -1.64
CA VAL A 236 -5.21 0.44 -1.36
C VAL A 236 -3.83 -0.21 -1.30
N LEU A 237 -2.96 0.05 -2.29
CA LEU A 237 -1.59 -0.50 -2.29
C LEU A 237 -0.78 0.01 -1.10
N THR A 238 -1.00 1.26 -0.69
CA THR A 238 -0.37 1.85 0.50
C THR A 238 -0.89 1.22 1.79
N ALA A 239 -2.19 0.92 1.88
CA ALA A 239 -2.79 0.21 3.01
C ALA A 239 -2.25 -1.23 3.10
N VAL A 240 -2.09 -1.94 1.97
CA VAL A 240 -1.43 -3.25 1.96
C VAL A 240 -0.01 -3.18 2.52
N ALA A 241 0.76 -2.15 2.18
CA ALA A 241 2.08 -1.94 2.76
C ALA A 241 2.02 -1.75 4.29
N GLY A 242 1.08 -0.92 4.79
CA GLY A 242 0.91 -0.72 6.22
C GLY A 242 0.44 -1.96 6.98
N ALA A 243 -0.45 -2.73 6.38
CA ALA A 243 -0.89 -4.03 6.89
C ALA A 243 0.29 -5.01 7.06
N LEU A 244 1.16 -5.09 6.06
CA LEU A 244 2.39 -5.89 6.12
C LEU A 244 3.38 -5.35 7.16
N LEU A 245 3.51 -4.03 7.31
CA LEU A 245 4.40 -3.47 8.34
C LEU A 245 3.92 -3.89 9.73
N ALA A 246 2.63 -3.70 10.02
CA ALA A 246 2.03 -4.04 11.30
C ALA A 246 2.18 -5.54 11.60
N ALA A 247 1.86 -6.41 10.64
CA ALA A 247 2.02 -7.86 10.78
C ALA A 247 3.48 -8.27 11.03
N GLY A 248 4.44 -7.67 10.31
CA GLY A 248 5.85 -8.03 10.40
C GLY A 248 6.55 -7.54 11.66
N GLN A 249 6.11 -6.39 12.21
CA GLN A 249 6.68 -5.83 13.44
C GLN A 249 5.84 -6.13 14.69
N GLN A 250 4.66 -6.74 14.51
CA GLN A 250 3.69 -7.06 15.56
C GLN A 250 3.27 -5.85 16.40
N PHE A 251 3.22 -4.69 15.76
CA PHE A 251 2.92 -3.42 16.41
C PHE A 251 2.47 -2.38 15.39
N ILE A 252 1.53 -1.51 15.77
CA ILE A 252 1.13 -0.34 14.98
C ILE A 252 0.86 0.83 15.94
N SER A 253 1.34 2.03 15.58
CA SER A 253 1.07 3.27 16.31
C SER A 253 0.41 4.29 15.37
N PRO A 254 -0.20 5.36 15.92
CA PRO A 254 -0.68 6.47 15.10
C PRO A 254 0.43 7.03 14.21
N VAL A 255 0.10 7.31 12.94
CA VAL A 255 1.01 7.74 11.86
C VAL A 255 0.74 9.15 11.39
#